data_AF-A0A2D8LMS1-F1
#
_entry.id   AF-A0A2D8LMS1-F1
#
_cell.length_a   1.000
_cell.length_b   1.000
_cell.length_c   1.000
_cell.angle_alpha   90.00
_cell.angle_beta   90.00
_cell.angle_gamma   90.00
#
_symmetry.space_group_name_H-M   'P 1'
#
loop_
_entity.id
_entity.type
_entity.pdbx_description
1 polymer ?
#
loop_
_entity_poly.entity_id
_entity_poly.type
_entity_poly.pdbx_seq_one_letter_code
_entity_poly.pdbx_strand_id
1 'polypeptide(L)'
;MLLDIAIIIIILLLGINPKLFFNNLEKEDTRVFMWLWLYHIGICVFFYFYILQNGGDALTYWNEPKLNNQVGFYEYWSLGLGTNFMFALNYFPSKILGLDFLTGSLLYAYLGFLGFILFYKIFKERILYNSRFFKINLFPALFFLPNLHFWSSGVGKDTLLFFCIALFFYGMQFPKKNLIKLIIALTLAYFIRPHIAAFLIAAFGMGYIIDGQLKVYAKLIFMVILIGAFVAFFDTLMLYLRIEDLSAETLSTYSEDRISKLSRDHTGTGVDISGYPYPLKVFTFLYRPLFFDINGILAILASIENLILLLLTAKFITKNPFKMFFKGDYFFKSSLLFFLMGALTFSLILGNLGIMLRQKNMFIPALLFICLWSFSNHIELKIQNQEKSII
;
A
#
# COMPACT_ATOMS: atom_id res chain seq x y z
N MET A 1 6.80 8.37 -29.64
CA MET A 1 6.03 9.63 -29.75
C MET A 1 4.56 9.44 -30.15
N LEU A 2 4.21 9.03 -31.39
CA LEU A 2 2.78 8.82 -31.75
C LEU A 2 2.10 7.73 -30.90
N LEU A 3 2.82 6.62 -30.67
CA LEU A 3 2.35 5.53 -29.81
C LEU A 3 2.15 6.00 -28.35
N ASP A 4 3.10 6.78 -27.81
CA ASP A 4 2.97 7.38 -26.47
C ASP A 4 1.73 8.25 -26.35
N ILE A 5 1.51 9.16 -27.30
CA ILE A 5 0.32 10.05 -27.31
C ILE A 5 -0.96 9.21 -27.33
N ALA A 6 -1.03 8.19 -28.18
CA ALA A 6 -2.20 7.32 -28.26
C ALA A 6 -2.46 6.58 -26.93
N ILE A 7 -1.42 6.01 -26.32
CA ILE A 7 -1.54 5.29 -25.05
C ILE A 7 -1.93 6.24 -23.91
N ILE A 8 -1.32 7.43 -23.84
CA ILE A 8 -1.66 8.45 -22.84
C ILE A 8 -3.13 8.85 -22.95
N ILE A 9 -3.64 9.11 -24.16
CA ILE A 9 -5.05 9.43 -24.38
C ILE A 9 -5.95 8.28 -23.90
N ILE A 10 -5.61 7.04 -24.24
CA ILE A 10 -6.38 5.86 -23.81
C ILE A 10 -6.42 5.77 -22.27
N ILE A 11 -5.29 5.93 -21.59
CA ILE A 11 -5.20 5.89 -20.13
C ILE A 11 -6.08 6.98 -19.50
N LEU A 12 -5.98 8.22 -20.00
CA LEU A 12 -6.77 9.33 -19.50
C LEU A 12 -8.28 9.09 -19.67
N LEU A 13 -8.70 8.53 -20.81
CA LEU A 13 -10.10 8.19 -21.08
C LEU A 13 -10.61 7.04 -20.19
N LEU A 14 -9.78 6.01 -19.95
CA LEU A 14 -10.14 4.88 -19.10
C LEU A 14 -10.44 5.33 -17.65
N GLY A 15 -9.64 6.25 -17.11
CA GLY A 15 -9.87 6.75 -15.75
C GLY A 15 -11.09 7.67 -15.61
N ILE A 16 -11.52 8.33 -16.69
CA ILE A 16 -12.71 9.20 -16.70
C ILE A 16 -14.02 8.38 -16.75
N ASN A 17 -13.98 7.12 -17.20
CA ASN A 17 -15.17 6.28 -17.35
C ASN A 17 -15.28 5.18 -16.28
N PRO A 18 -15.69 5.51 -15.04
CA PRO A 18 -15.76 4.54 -13.95
C PRO A 18 -16.86 3.48 -14.16
N LYS A 19 -17.77 3.67 -15.13
CA LYS A 19 -18.80 2.69 -15.49
C LYS A 19 -18.21 1.38 -16.01
N LEU A 20 -16.95 1.37 -16.44
CA LEU A 20 -16.22 0.15 -16.79
C LEU A 20 -16.07 -0.81 -15.60
N PHE A 21 -16.13 -0.30 -14.36
CA PHE A 21 -15.90 -1.09 -13.14
C PHE A 21 -17.18 -1.36 -12.34
N PHE A 22 -18.26 -0.65 -12.62
CA PHE A 22 -19.50 -0.73 -11.88
C PHE A 22 -20.71 -0.59 -12.82
N ASN A 23 -21.54 -1.62 -12.83
CA ASN A 23 -22.76 -1.61 -13.65
C ASN A 23 -23.84 -0.68 -13.09
N ASN A 24 -23.76 -0.24 -11.83
CA ASN A 24 -24.75 0.61 -11.14
C ASN A 24 -24.09 1.66 -10.23
N LEU A 25 -23.41 2.66 -10.80
CA LEU A 25 -22.84 3.75 -9.99
C LEU A 25 -23.89 4.78 -9.60
N GLU A 26 -23.93 5.10 -8.31
CA GLU A 26 -24.56 6.33 -7.86
C GLU A 26 -23.80 7.53 -8.46
N LYS A 27 -24.52 8.63 -8.69
CA LYS A 27 -23.92 9.86 -9.24
C LYS A 27 -22.78 10.40 -8.35
N GLU A 28 -22.90 10.20 -7.04
CA GLU A 28 -21.88 10.62 -6.08
C GLU A 28 -20.58 9.82 -6.22
N ASP A 29 -20.67 8.49 -6.36
CA ASP A 29 -19.49 7.64 -6.57
C ASP A 29 -18.74 8.00 -7.86
N THR A 30 -19.49 8.25 -8.93
CA THR A 30 -18.92 8.66 -10.23
C THR A 30 -18.11 9.95 -10.07
N ARG A 31 -18.63 10.92 -9.31
CA ARG A 31 -17.94 12.17 -9.02
C ARG A 31 -16.69 11.94 -8.19
N VAL A 32 -16.75 11.08 -7.17
CA VAL A 32 -15.59 10.75 -6.34
C VAL A 32 -14.49 10.09 -7.19
N PHE A 33 -14.82 9.13 -8.06
CA PHE A 33 -13.83 8.50 -8.93
C PHE A 33 -13.18 9.45 -9.91
N MET A 34 -13.95 10.38 -10.49
CA MET A 34 -13.39 11.41 -11.34
C MET A 34 -12.39 12.29 -10.58
N TRP A 35 -12.73 12.74 -9.36
CA TRP A 35 -11.81 13.53 -8.54
C TRP A 35 -10.60 12.74 -8.08
N LEU A 36 -10.77 11.48 -7.69
CA LEU A 36 -9.66 10.58 -7.36
C LEU A 36 -8.72 10.39 -8.56
N TRP A 37 -9.27 10.23 -9.77
CA TRP A 37 -8.48 10.08 -10.99
C TRP A 37 -7.68 11.35 -11.30
N LEU A 38 -8.34 12.52 -11.31
CA LEU A 38 -7.67 13.79 -11.57
C LEU A 38 -6.58 14.08 -10.54
N TYR A 39 -6.86 13.83 -9.26
CA TYR A 39 -5.88 14.00 -8.19
C TYR A 39 -4.70 13.03 -8.34
N HIS A 40 -4.98 11.76 -8.65
CA HIS A 40 -3.95 10.73 -8.85
C HIS A 40 -3.06 11.01 -10.07
N ILE A 41 -3.64 11.48 -11.18
CA ILE A 41 -2.87 11.92 -12.35
C ILE A 41 -2.03 13.17 -12.04
N GLY A 42 -2.58 14.15 -11.33
CA GLY A 42 -1.82 15.32 -10.88
C GLY A 42 -0.60 14.92 -10.05
N ILE A 43 -0.77 13.95 -9.14
CA ILE A 43 0.34 13.41 -8.34
C ILE A 43 1.30 12.56 -9.18
N CYS A 44 0.83 11.79 -10.17
CA CYS A 44 1.69 11.08 -11.12
C CYS A 44 2.62 12.05 -11.87
N VAL A 45 2.09 13.17 -12.35
CA VAL A 45 2.88 14.20 -13.04
C VAL A 45 3.90 14.82 -12.09
N PHE A 46 3.50 15.12 -10.85
CA PHE A 46 4.42 15.60 -9.82
C PHE A 46 5.52 14.57 -9.50
N PHE A 47 5.15 13.29 -9.34
CA PHE A 47 6.07 12.17 -9.13
C PHE A 47 7.09 12.07 -10.29
N TYR A 48 6.62 12.16 -11.53
CA TYR A 48 7.49 12.11 -12.71
C TYR A 48 8.58 13.19 -12.67
N PHE A 49 8.21 14.46 -12.45
CA PHE A 49 9.19 15.55 -12.36
C PHE A 49 10.10 15.41 -11.14
N TYR A 50 9.54 15.01 -10.00
CA TYR A 50 10.31 14.78 -8.78
C TYR A 50 11.40 13.72 -8.99
N ILE A 51 11.06 12.60 -9.62
CA ILE A 51 11.99 11.49 -9.89
C ILE A 51 13.03 11.87 -10.95
N LEU A 52 12.67 12.64 -11.97
CA LEU A 52 13.65 13.13 -12.95
C LEU A 52 14.70 14.05 -12.32
N GLN A 53 14.31 14.86 -11.33
CA GLN A 53 15.21 15.78 -10.65
C GLN A 53 16.06 15.08 -9.57
N ASN A 54 15.44 14.24 -8.75
CA ASN A 54 16.06 13.66 -7.55
C ASN A 54 16.55 12.23 -7.75
N GLY A 55 16.28 11.62 -8.91
CA GLY A 55 16.56 10.21 -9.17
C GLY A 55 15.58 9.28 -8.44
N GLY A 56 15.87 7.99 -8.49
CA GLY A 56 15.13 6.94 -7.77
C GLY A 56 14.95 5.66 -8.59
N ASP A 57 14.62 4.57 -7.90
CA ASP A 57 14.50 3.22 -8.48
C ASP A 57 13.59 3.17 -9.70
N ALA A 58 12.57 4.03 -9.77
CA ALA A 58 11.61 4.12 -10.86
C ALA A 58 12.27 4.33 -12.23
N LEU A 59 13.30 5.19 -12.30
CA LEU A 59 14.04 5.42 -13.54
C LEU A 59 14.83 4.18 -13.94
N THR A 60 15.47 3.52 -12.97
CA THR A 60 16.22 2.28 -13.20
C THR A 60 15.28 1.19 -13.72
N TYR A 61 14.13 0.97 -13.07
CA TYR A 61 13.13 -0.02 -13.49
C TYR A 61 12.64 0.16 -14.93
N TRP A 62 12.63 1.40 -15.42
CA TRP A 62 12.18 1.70 -16.78
C TRP A 62 13.34 1.70 -17.80
N ASN A 63 14.47 2.32 -17.45
CA ASN A 63 15.56 2.58 -18.39
C ASN A 63 16.51 1.39 -18.54
N GLU A 64 16.71 0.56 -17.51
CA GLU A 64 17.56 -0.64 -17.62
C GLU A 64 17.12 -1.55 -18.78
N PRO A 65 15.86 -2.03 -18.84
CA PRO A 65 15.44 -2.83 -19.98
C PRO A 65 15.46 -2.05 -21.31
N LYS A 66 15.24 -0.72 -21.28
CA LYS A 66 15.23 0.12 -22.50
C LYS A 66 16.61 0.26 -23.13
N LEU A 67 17.61 0.53 -22.31
CA LEU A 67 18.95 0.92 -22.73
C LEU A 67 19.91 -0.27 -22.80
N ASN A 68 19.76 -1.26 -21.92
CA ASN A 68 20.61 -2.43 -21.93
C ASN A 68 20.25 -3.34 -23.13
N ASN A 69 21.22 -3.57 -24.01
CA ASN A 69 21.10 -4.45 -25.18
C ASN A 69 21.71 -5.84 -24.95
N GLN A 70 22.41 -6.04 -23.84
CA GLN A 70 23.13 -7.27 -23.53
C GLN A 70 22.25 -8.30 -22.81
N VAL A 71 21.25 -7.81 -22.07
CA VAL A 71 20.37 -8.64 -21.23
C VAL A 71 18.99 -8.72 -21.87
N GLY A 72 18.54 -9.95 -22.14
CA GLY A 72 17.21 -10.23 -22.70
C GLY A 72 16.13 -10.43 -21.64
N PHE A 73 14.86 -10.49 -22.08
CA PHE A 73 13.71 -10.78 -21.21
C PHE A 73 13.89 -12.04 -20.35
N TYR A 74 14.35 -13.14 -20.98
CA TYR A 74 14.52 -14.43 -20.29
C TYR A 74 15.55 -14.35 -19.16
N GLU A 75 16.59 -13.54 -19.32
CA GLU A 75 17.62 -13.36 -18.30
C GLU A 75 17.09 -12.54 -17.13
N TYR A 76 16.40 -11.43 -17.38
CA TYR A 76 15.73 -10.69 -16.29
C TYR A 76 14.71 -11.57 -15.55
N TRP A 77 13.98 -12.41 -16.28
CA TRP A 77 13.03 -13.35 -15.69
C TRP A 77 13.72 -14.45 -14.86
N SER A 78 14.84 -15.00 -15.34
CA SER A 78 15.59 -16.05 -14.64
C SER A 78 16.35 -15.54 -13.43
N LEU A 79 16.80 -14.28 -13.46
CA LEU A 79 17.45 -13.58 -12.35
C LEU A 79 16.50 -13.29 -11.17
N GLY A 80 15.18 -13.47 -11.35
CA GLY A 80 14.25 -13.72 -10.26
C GLY A 80 13.47 -12.51 -9.72
N LEU A 81 13.40 -12.40 -8.39
CA LEU A 81 12.41 -11.61 -7.64
C LEU A 81 12.78 -10.12 -7.53
N GLY A 82 11.82 -9.30 -7.11
CA GLY A 82 12.04 -7.90 -6.76
C GLY A 82 12.47 -7.06 -7.96
N THR A 83 13.69 -6.53 -7.94
CA THR A 83 14.18 -5.58 -8.96
C THR A 83 14.30 -6.23 -10.34
N ASN A 84 14.77 -7.47 -10.41
CA ASN A 84 14.91 -8.18 -11.69
C ASN A 84 13.54 -8.47 -12.32
N PHE A 85 12.55 -8.83 -11.50
CA PHE A 85 11.17 -8.96 -11.94
C PHE A 85 10.62 -7.64 -12.51
N MET A 86 10.95 -6.49 -11.91
CA MET A 86 10.56 -5.18 -12.45
C MET A 86 11.16 -4.94 -13.84
N PHE A 87 12.43 -5.31 -14.06
CA PHE A 87 13.06 -5.22 -15.38
C PHE A 87 12.39 -6.14 -16.40
N ALA A 88 12.07 -7.39 -16.01
CA ALA A 88 11.36 -8.33 -16.87
C ALA A 88 9.95 -7.81 -17.25
N LEU A 89 9.20 -7.30 -16.26
CA LEU A 89 7.86 -6.76 -16.46
C LEU A 89 7.87 -5.52 -17.36
N ASN A 90 8.84 -4.62 -17.17
CA ASN A 90 8.98 -3.41 -17.97
C ASN A 90 9.69 -3.65 -19.30
N TYR A 91 10.26 -4.83 -19.54
CA TYR A 91 10.93 -5.15 -20.81
C TYR A 91 10.01 -4.95 -22.00
N PHE A 92 8.78 -5.46 -21.94
CA PHE A 92 7.83 -5.29 -23.03
C PHE A 92 7.43 -3.82 -23.29
N PRO A 93 6.87 -3.08 -22.32
CA PRO A 93 6.45 -1.71 -22.58
C PRO A 93 7.62 -0.74 -22.82
N SER A 94 8.77 -0.94 -22.16
CA SER A 94 9.89 -0.01 -22.25
C SER A 94 10.83 -0.31 -23.44
N LYS A 95 11.21 -1.57 -23.64
CA LYS A 95 12.15 -1.97 -24.72
C LYS A 95 11.45 -2.28 -26.03
N ILE A 96 10.43 -3.13 -26.01
CA ILE A 96 9.78 -3.63 -27.24
C ILE A 96 8.89 -2.55 -27.84
N LEU A 97 8.05 -1.90 -27.03
CA LEU A 97 7.19 -0.80 -27.50
C LEU A 97 7.93 0.55 -27.55
N GLY A 98 9.10 0.67 -26.92
CA GLY A 98 9.90 1.88 -26.92
C GLY A 98 9.30 3.05 -26.14
N LEU A 99 8.33 2.80 -25.25
CA LEU A 99 7.56 3.85 -24.57
C LEU A 99 8.43 4.71 -23.65
N ASP A 100 8.07 5.97 -23.56
CA ASP A 100 8.77 6.92 -22.70
C ASP A 100 8.38 6.76 -21.22
N PHE A 101 9.27 7.23 -20.35
CA PHE A 101 9.11 7.12 -18.90
C PHE A 101 7.83 7.78 -18.39
N LEU A 102 7.37 8.86 -19.04
CA LEU A 102 6.09 9.50 -18.73
C LEU A 102 4.91 8.55 -19.01
N THR A 103 4.91 7.92 -20.18
CA THR A 103 3.89 6.92 -20.56
C THR A 103 3.91 5.74 -19.59
N GLY A 104 5.10 5.26 -19.21
CA GLY A 104 5.27 4.24 -18.18
C GLY A 104 4.71 4.64 -16.83
N SER A 105 4.99 5.88 -16.39
CA SER A 105 4.47 6.41 -15.12
C SER A 105 2.94 6.46 -15.13
N LEU A 106 2.34 6.92 -16.23
CA LEU A 106 0.87 6.96 -16.38
C LEU A 106 0.23 5.56 -16.46
N LEU A 107 0.90 4.58 -17.07
CA LEU A 107 0.44 3.18 -17.06
C LEU A 107 0.37 2.63 -15.62
N TYR A 108 1.40 2.92 -14.83
CA TYR A 108 1.43 2.52 -13.42
C TYR A 108 0.42 3.32 -12.58
N ALA A 109 0.25 4.63 -12.83
CA ALA A 109 -0.78 5.44 -12.20
C ALA A 109 -2.19 4.86 -12.44
N TYR A 110 -2.44 4.35 -13.64
CA TYR A 110 -3.70 3.67 -13.91
C TYR A 110 -3.87 2.41 -13.05
N LEU A 111 -2.81 1.59 -12.89
CA LEU A 111 -2.85 0.41 -12.00
C LEU A 111 -3.08 0.81 -10.54
N GLY A 112 -2.41 1.87 -10.06
CA GLY A 112 -2.64 2.43 -8.74
C GLY A 112 -4.08 2.90 -8.55
N PHE A 113 -4.63 3.59 -9.53
CA PHE A 113 -6.03 4.02 -9.55
C PHE A 113 -7.02 2.84 -9.50
N LEU A 114 -6.75 1.73 -10.19
CA LEU A 114 -7.55 0.50 -10.04
C LEU A 114 -7.53 0.01 -8.58
N GLY A 115 -6.38 0.11 -7.90
CA GLY A 115 -6.26 -0.19 -6.48
C GLY A 115 -7.19 0.67 -5.61
N PHE A 116 -7.23 1.99 -5.87
CA PHE A 116 -8.16 2.91 -5.18
C PHE A 116 -9.62 2.55 -5.42
N ILE A 117 -9.99 2.22 -6.66
CA ILE A 117 -11.36 1.79 -7.00
C ILE A 117 -11.76 0.54 -6.19
N LEU A 118 -10.88 -0.45 -6.14
CA LEU A 118 -11.13 -1.70 -5.42
C LEU A 118 -11.27 -1.46 -3.92
N PHE A 119 -10.39 -0.67 -3.31
CA PHE A 119 -10.52 -0.30 -1.90
C PHE A 119 -11.78 0.52 -1.63
N TYR A 120 -12.11 1.48 -2.48
CA TYR A 120 -13.34 2.26 -2.36
C TYR A 120 -14.57 1.37 -2.32
N LYS A 121 -14.62 0.37 -3.21
CA LYS A 121 -15.72 -0.59 -3.26
C LYS A 121 -15.84 -1.37 -1.94
N ILE A 122 -14.73 -1.90 -1.44
CA ILE A 122 -14.70 -2.66 -0.17
C ILE A 122 -15.20 -1.78 0.98
N PHE A 123 -14.71 -0.53 1.06
CA PHE A 123 -15.07 0.39 2.12
C PHE A 123 -16.55 0.77 2.04
N LYS A 124 -17.06 1.08 0.84
CA LYS A 124 -18.48 1.40 0.64
C LYS A 124 -19.40 0.22 1.01
N GLU A 125 -19.01 -1.01 0.68
CA GLU A 125 -19.80 -2.21 0.97
C GLU A 125 -19.79 -2.59 2.46
N ARG A 126 -18.73 -2.27 3.21
CA ARG A 126 -18.52 -2.74 4.59
C ARG A 126 -18.64 -1.68 5.66
N ILE A 127 -18.60 -0.40 5.33
CA ILE A 127 -18.71 0.72 6.27
C ILE A 127 -20.09 1.35 6.08
N LEU A 128 -21.03 0.96 6.95
CA LEU A 128 -22.43 1.39 6.88
C LEU A 128 -22.61 2.85 7.29
N TYR A 129 -21.93 3.28 8.35
CA TYR A 129 -22.06 4.61 8.92
C TYR A 129 -20.77 5.41 8.79
N ASN A 130 -20.86 6.51 8.06
CA ASN A 130 -19.72 7.37 7.82
C ASN A 130 -19.46 8.30 9.01
N SER A 131 -18.27 8.20 9.59
CA SER A 131 -17.86 9.08 10.67
C SER A 131 -17.46 10.45 10.15
N ARG A 132 -17.82 11.50 10.90
CA ARG A 132 -17.46 12.88 10.58
C ARG A 132 -16.33 13.39 11.48
N PHE A 133 -15.49 14.25 10.93
CA PHE A 133 -14.50 15.05 11.64
C PHE A 133 -14.58 16.49 11.14
N PHE A 134 -14.80 17.46 12.03
CA PHE A 134 -15.06 18.87 11.67
C PHE A 134 -16.07 19.04 10.50
N LYS A 135 -17.17 18.29 10.53
CA LYS A 135 -18.23 18.25 9.49
C LYS A 135 -17.86 17.61 8.15
N ILE A 136 -16.61 17.17 7.96
CA ILE A 136 -16.17 16.43 6.78
C ILE A 136 -16.37 14.93 7.04
N ASN A 137 -16.95 14.22 6.07
CA ASN A 137 -17.04 12.77 6.11
C ASN A 137 -15.63 12.17 5.92
N LEU A 138 -15.20 11.28 6.82
CA LEU A 138 -13.87 10.66 6.74
C LEU A 138 -13.73 9.77 5.49
N PHE A 139 -14.78 9.05 5.13
CA PHE A 139 -14.88 8.39 3.84
C PHE A 139 -15.62 9.30 2.84
N PRO A 140 -15.14 9.52 1.61
CA PRO A 140 -13.89 9.04 1.00
C PRO A 140 -12.69 9.99 1.18
N ALA A 141 -12.80 11.02 2.02
CA ALA A 141 -11.74 12.03 2.19
C ALA A 141 -10.35 11.44 2.47
N LEU A 142 -10.28 10.36 3.27
CA LEU A 142 -9.03 9.68 3.59
C LEU A 142 -8.36 8.95 2.41
N PHE A 143 -9.04 8.79 1.27
CA PHE A 143 -8.35 8.31 0.07
C PHE A 143 -7.52 9.38 -0.61
N PHE A 144 -7.79 10.66 -0.37
CA PHE A 144 -7.02 11.78 -0.95
C PHE A 144 -5.75 12.09 -0.16
N LEU A 145 -5.22 11.11 0.59
CA LEU A 145 -3.95 11.27 1.30
C LEU A 145 -2.79 11.33 0.28
N PRO A 146 -1.96 12.38 0.32
CA PRO A 146 -0.97 12.63 -0.73
C PRO A 146 0.10 11.54 -0.83
N ASN A 147 0.59 10.97 0.27
CA ASN A 147 1.61 9.91 0.21
C ASN A 147 1.03 8.62 -0.36
N LEU A 148 -0.23 8.32 -0.04
CA LEU A 148 -0.93 7.17 -0.60
C LEU A 148 -0.94 7.21 -2.11
N HIS A 149 -1.23 8.38 -2.69
CA HIS A 149 -1.18 8.61 -4.14
C HIS A 149 0.26 8.63 -4.67
N PHE A 150 1.19 9.33 -4.01
CA PHE A 150 2.57 9.48 -4.50
C PHE A 150 3.29 8.14 -4.70
N TRP A 151 3.16 7.23 -3.72
CA TRP A 151 3.77 5.90 -3.79
C TRP A 151 2.94 4.87 -4.56
N SER A 152 1.80 5.27 -5.14
CA SER A 152 0.97 4.41 -6.00
C SER A 152 0.78 4.96 -7.42
N SER A 153 1.40 6.09 -7.77
CA SER A 153 1.16 6.78 -9.05
C SER A 153 2.28 6.63 -10.08
N GLY A 154 3.34 5.88 -9.79
CA GLY A 154 4.56 5.86 -10.61
C GLY A 154 5.11 4.47 -10.89
N VAL A 155 6.07 4.37 -11.82
CA VAL A 155 6.77 3.10 -12.10
C VAL A 155 7.47 2.64 -10.84
N GLY A 156 7.05 1.50 -10.27
CA GLY A 156 7.63 1.02 -9.04
C GLY A 156 6.96 -0.22 -8.48
N LYS A 157 7.70 -0.92 -7.61
CA LYS A 157 7.22 -2.07 -6.85
C LYS A 157 6.00 -1.70 -6.00
N ASP A 158 6.00 -0.51 -5.42
CA ASP A 158 4.99 -0.08 -4.45
C ASP A 158 3.63 0.14 -5.11
N THR A 159 3.58 0.72 -6.32
CA THR A 159 2.35 0.85 -7.12
C THR A 159 1.75 -0.50 -7.47
N LEU A 160 2.56 -1.45 -7.93
CA LEU A 160 2.08 -2.80 -8.26
C LEU A 160 1.60 -3.54 -7.02
N LEU A 161 2.31 -3.42 -5.90
CA LEU A 161 1.89 -4.01 -4.64
C LEU A 161 0.61 -3.39 -4.10
N PHE A 162 0.45 -2.08 -4.21
CA PHE A 162 -0.78 -1.40 -3.84
C PHE A 162 -1.98 -1.98 -4.61
N PHE A 163 -1.84 -2.14 -5.93
CA PHE A 163 -2.83 -2.81 -6.77
C PHE A 163 -3.05 -4.29 -6.36
N CYS A 164 -1.99 -5.05 -6.13
CA CYS A 164 -2.09 -6.47 -5.75
C CYS A 164 -2.78 -6.64 -4.39
N ILE A 165 -2.46 -5.81 -3.39
CA ILE A 165 -3.10 -5.83 -2.07
C ILE A 165 -4.58 -5.46 -2.22
N ALA A 166 -4.91 -4.44 -3.01
CA ALA A 166 -6.30 -4.07 -3.27
C ALA A 166 -7.09 -5.20 -3.97
N LEU A 167 -6.49 -5.82 -4.98
CA LEU A 167 -7.08 -6.95 -5.71
C LEU A 167 -7.27 -8.17 -4.82
N PHE A 168 -6.31 -8.44 -3.93
CA PHE A 168 -6.40 -9.50 -2.95
C PHE A 168 -7.53 -9.22 -1.95
N PHE A 169 -7.55 -8.05 -1.31
CA PHE A 169 -8.58 -7.64 -0.37
C PHE A 169 -9.98 -7.72 -1.02
N TYR A 170 -10.11 -7.25 -2.25
CA TYR A 170 -11.37 -7.34 -3.00
C TYR A 170 -11.76 -8.79 -3.27
N GLY A 171 -10.79 -9.63 -3.67
CA GLY A 171 -11.00 -11.05 -3.90
C GLY A 171 -11.48 -11.78 -2.63
N MET A 172 -10.91 -11.42 -1.48
CA MET A 172 -11.21 -12.03 -0.19
C MET A 172 -12.60 -11.72 0.36
N GLN A 173 -13.32 -10.75 -0.20
CA GLN A 173 -14.75 -10.57 0.10
C GLN A 173 -15.58 -11.79 -0.32
N PHE A 174 -15.21 -12.41 -1.45
CA PHE A 174 -15.86 -13.62 -1.98
C PHE A 174 -14.82 -14.58 -2.61
N PRO A 175 -14.02 -15.30 -1.79
CA PRO A 175 -12.83 -16.01 -2.26
C PRO A 175 -13.13 -17.03 -3.37
N LYS A 176 -14.22 -17.80 -3.22
CA LYS A 176 -14.64 -18.82 -4.21
C LYS A 176 -14.95 -18.23 -5.59
N LYS A 177 -15.59 -17.05 -5.64
CA LYS A 177 -15.95 -16.37 -6.90
C LYS A 177 -14.77 -15.63 -7.52
N ASN A 178 -13.77 -15.29 -6.71
CA ASN A 178 -12.65 -14.43 -7.10
C ASN A 178 -11.30 -15.17 -7.12
N LEU A 179 -11.29 -16.50 -7.23
CA LEU A 179 -10.07 -17.31 -7.18
C LEU A 179 -8.99 -16.84 -8.16
N ILE A 180 -9.37 -16.52 -9.40
CA ILE A 180 -8.44 -15.99 -10.42
C ILE A 180 -7.79 -14.69 -9.95
N LYS A 181 -8.57 -13.76 -9.37
CA LYS A 181 -8.06 -12.48 -8.85
C LYS A 181 -7.07 -12.71 -7.71
N LEU A 182 -7.37 -13.67 -6.82
CA LEU A 182 -6.49 -14.02 -5.70
C LEU A 182 -5.17 -14.63 -6.18
N ILE A 183 -5.22 -15.55 -7.15
CA ILE A 183 -4.01 -16.17 -7.72
C ILE A 183 -3.15 -15.10 -8.39
N ILE A 184 -3.74 -14.22 -9.21
CA ILE A 184 -3.01 -13.13 -9.86
C ILE A 184 -2.37 -12.20 -8.81
N ALA A 185 -3.15 -11.78 -7.81
CA ALA A 185 -2.67 -10.88 -6.77
C ALA A 185 -1.50 -11.48 -5.97
N LEU A 186 -1.63 -12.73 -5.51
CA LEU A 186 -0.59 -13.41 -4.74
C LEU A 186 0.64 -13.71 -5.58
N THR A 187 0.47 -14.11 -6.84
CA THR A 187 1.60 -14.42 -7.73
C THR A 187 2.41 -13.17 -8.02
N LEU A 188 1.76 -12.08 -8.43
CA LEU A 188 2.42 -10.80 -8.67
C LEU A 188 3.07 -10.25 -7.38
N ALA A 189 2.34 -10.28 -6.25
CA ALA A 189 2.89 -9.84 -4.97
C ALA A 189 4.11 -10.67 -4.57
N TYR A 190 4.12 -11.99 -4.82
CA TYR A 190 5.25 -12.86 -4.55
C TYR A 190 6.48 -12.49 -5.39
N PHE A 191 6.31 -12.30 -6.70
CA PHE A 191 7.42 -11.92 -7.57
C PHE A 191 8.01 -10.56 -7.22
N ILE A 192 7.21 -9.63 -6.69
CA ILE A 192 7.64 -8.28 -6.32
C ILE A 192 8.24 -8.26 -4.89
N ARG A 193 7.47 -8.74 -3.90
CA ARG A 193 7.83 -8.80 -2.47
C ARG A 193 7.25 -10.07 -1.82
N PRO A 194 8.01 -11.18 -1.78
CA PRO A 194 7.56 -12.46 -1.21
C PRO A 194 7.01 -12.36 0.21
N HIS A 195 7.63 -11.51 1.04
CA HIS A 195 7.23 -11.30 2.42
C HIS A 195 5.83 -10.68 2.55
N ILE A 196 5.44 -9.75 1.67
CA ILE A 196 4.09 -9.17 1.67
C ILE A 196 3.06 -10.22 1.27
N ALA A 197 3.36 -11.04 0.25
CA ALA A 197 2.49 -12.16 -0.13
C ALA A 197 2.30 -13.15 1.03
N ALA A 198 3.38 -13.48 1.75
CA ALA A 198 3.31 -14.32 2.94
C ALA A 198 2.44 -13.68 4.05
N PHE A 199 2.57 -12.37 4.29
CA PHE A 199 1.75 -11.66 5.27
C PHE A 199 0.26 -11.67 4.89
N LEU A 200 -0.08 -11.50 3.61
CA LEU A 200 -1.46 -11.57 3.14
C LEU A 200 -2.07 -12.96 3.40
N ILE A 201 -1.36 -14.03 3.04
CA ILE A 201 -1.80 -15.41 3.25
C ILE A 201 -1.93 -15.71 4.75
N ALA A 202 -0.92 -15.36 5.54
CA ALA A 202 -0.91 -15.63 6.97
C ALA A 202 -2.03 -14.87 7.70
N ALA A 203 -2.18 -13.57 7.45
CA ALA A 203 -3.18 -12.75 8.11
C ALA A 203 -4.61 -13.17 7.76
N PHE A 204 -4.91 -13.40 6.48
CA PHE A 204 -6.24 -13.83 6.06
C PHE A 204 -6.51 -15.31 6.31
N GLY A 205 -5.48 -16.16 6.41
CA GLY A 205 -5.61 -17.54 6.88
C GLY A 205 -5.94 -17.58 8.38
N MET A 206 -5.19 -16.85 9.20
CA MET A 206 -5.42 -16.74 10.64
C MET A 206 -6.77 -16.10 10.96
N GLY A 207 -7.13 -15.00 10.29
CA GLY A 207 -8.44 -14.39 10.46
C GLY A 207 -9.58 -15.36 10.17
N TYR A 208 -9.43 -16.24 9.16
CA TYR A 208 -10.45 -17.22 8.78
C TYR A 208 -10.56 -18.33 9.82
N ILE A 209 -9.43 -18.75 10.39
CA ILE A 209 -9.41 -19.73 11.47
C ILE A 209 -10.10 -19.17 12.73
N ILE A 210 -9.81 -17.91 13.06
CA ILE A 210 -10.38 -17.25 14.25
C ILE A 210 -11.90 -17.13 14.10
N ASP A 211 -12.38 -16.59 12.98
CA ASP A 211 -13.81 -16.29 12.76
C ASP A 211 -14.61 -17.48 12.22
N GLY A 212 -13.97 -18.42 11.54
CA GLY A 212 -14.62 -19.54 10.87
C GLY A 212 -15.28 -20.52 11.83
N GLN A 213 -16.28 -21.25 11.35
CA GLN A 213 -17.00 -22.30 12.09
C GLN A 213 -16.21 -23.63 12.17
N LEU A 214 -14.89 -23.57 12.23
CA LEU A 214 -14.05 -24.76 12.35
C LEU A 214 -14.11 -25.32 13.79
N LYS A 215 -14.00 -26.64 13.93
CA LYS A 215 -13.88 -27.29 15.24
C LYS A 215 -12.60 -26.80 15.94
N VAL A 216 -12.65 -26.63 17.26
CA VAL A 216 -11.55 -26.03 18.06
C VAL A 216 -10.21 -26.71 17.84
N TYR A 217 -10.17 -28.05 17.79
CA TYR A 217 -8.93 -28.80 17.54
C TYR A 217 -8.34 -28.51 16.15
N ALA A 218 -9.19 -28.39 15.12
CA ALA A 218 -8.74 -28.06 13.77
C ALA A 218 -8.20 -26.63 13.72
N LYS A 219 -8.85 -25.69 14.40
CA LYS A 219 -8.34 -24.31 14.54
C LYS A 219 -6.94 -24.30 15.16
N LEU A 220 -6.75 -25.07 16.24
CA LEU A 220 -5.49 -25.12 16.96
C LEU A 220 -4.37 -25.72 16.10
N ILE A 221 -4.64 -26.83 15.39
CA ILE A 221 -3.69 -27.46 14.47
C ILE A 221 -3.30 -26.48 13.34
N PHE A 222 -4.27 -25.88 12.66
CA PHE A 222 -3.98 -24.94 11.57
C PHE A 222 -3.23 -23.69 12.07
N MET A 223 -3.54 -23.20 13.27
CA MET A 223 -2.84 -22.06 13.87
C MET A 223 -1.39 -22.41 14.17
N VAL A 224 -1.12 -23.59 14.73
CA VAL A 224 0.25 -24.08 14.98
C VAL A 224 1.01 -24.25 13.66
N ILE A 225 0.38 -24.79 12.61
CA ILE A 225 1.01 -24.93 11.29
C ILE A 225 1.36 -23.56 10.69
N LEU A 226 0.44 -22.60 10.71
CA LEU A 226 0.68 -21.27 10.15
C LEU A 226 1.74 -20.50 10.94
N ILE A 227 1.70 -20.56 12.27
CA ILE A 227 2.73 -19.93 13.12
C ILE A 227 4.07 -20.64 12.93
N GLY A 228 4.08 -21.97 12.89
CA GLY A 228 5.29 -22.76 12.67
C GLY A 228 5.93 -22.46 11.31
N ALA A 229 5.13 -22.38 10.25
CA ALA A 229 5.60 -21.95 8.93
C ALA A 229 6.15 -20.52 8.98
N PHE A 230 5.42 -19.58 9.57
CA PHE A 230 5.87 -18.19 9.70
C PHE A 230 7.22 -18.09 10.42
N VAL A 231 7.38 -18.77 11.56
CA VAL A 231 8.61 -18.78 12.34
C VAL A 231 9.75 -19.43 11.56
N ALA A 232 9.50 -20.58 10.90
CA ALA A 232 10.52 -21.26 10.09
C ALA A 232 11.02 -20.41 8.92
N PHE A 233 10.14 -19.61 8.31
CA PHE A 233 10.50 -18.71 7.22
C PHE A 233 10.96 -17.33 7.71
N PHE A 234 10.80 -16.98 8.98
CA PHE A 234 11.02 -15.63 9.50
C PHE A 234 12.45 -15.13 9.23
N ASP A 235 13.47 -15.93 9.52
CA ASP A 235 14.87 -15.54 9.31
C ASP A 235 15.18 -15.27 7.83
N THR A 236 14.65 -16.11 6.93
CA THR A 236 14.76 -15.91 5.47
C THR A 236 14.03 -14.64 5.03
N LEU A 237 12.86 -14.35 5.59
CA LEU A 237 12.12 -13.12 5.31
C LEU A 237 12.89 -11.90 5.80
N MET A 238 13.46 -11.95 7.00
CA MET A 238 14.27 -10.88 7.59
C MET A 238 15.54 -10.62 6.79
N LEU A 239 16.22 -11.68 6.34
CA LEU A 239 17.42 -11.57 5.50
C LEU A 239 17.08 -10.93 4.15
N TYR A 240 15.99 -11.36 3.50
CA TYR A 240 15.53 -10.76 2.25
C TYR A 240 15.17 -9.28 2.43
N LEU A 241 14.46 -8.94 3.52
CA LEU A 241 14.11 -7.55 3.84
C LEU A 241 15.34 -6.67 4.04
N ARG A 242 16.37 -7.17 4.74
CA ARG A 242 17.63 -6.44 4.94
C ARG A 242 18.41 -6.24 3.65
N ILE A 243 18.48 -7.27 2.79
CA ILE A 243 19.13 -7.16 1.48
C ILE A 243 18.41 -6.12 0.62
N GLU A 244 17.07 -6.14 0.63
CA GLU A 244 16.29 -5.18 -0.13
C GLU A 244 16.49 -3.75 0.38
N ASP A 245 16.54 -3.54 1.69
CA ASP A 245 16.82 -2.24 2.30
C ASP A 245 18.23 -1.73 1.96
N LEU A 246 19.26 -2.57 2.13
CA LEU A 246 20.63 -2.26 1.73
C LEU A 246 20.71 -1.92 0.24
N SER A 247 19.99 -2.62 -0.63
CA SER A 247 19.98 -2.32 -2.06
C SER A 247 19.34 -0.96 -2.36
N ALA A 248 18.26 -0.61 -1.65
CA ALA A 248 17.59 0.68 -1.81
C ALA A 248 18.45 1.83 -1.28
N GLU A 249 19.12 1.64 -0.15
CA GLU A 249 20.07 2.60 0.41
C GLU A 249 21.26 2.80 -0.53
N THR A 250 21.89 1.71 -0.99
CA THR A 250 23.02 1.77 -1.93
C THR A 250 22.61 2.50 -3.23
N LEU A 251 21.41 2.26 -3.76
CA LEU A 251 20.91 2.97 -4.95
C LEU A 251 20.72 4.47 -4.68
N SER A 252 20.26 4.82 -3.48
CA SER A 252 20.17 6.23 -3.06
C SER A 252 21.54 6.87 -2.87
N THR A 253 22.53 6.18 -2.31
CA THR A 253 23.91 6.68 -2.16
C THR A 253 24.63 6.84 -3.51
N TYR A 254 24.39 5.94 -4.48
CA TYR A 254 24.87 6.16 -5.86
C TYR A 254 24.22 7.37 -6.54
N SER A 255 23.00 7.73 -6.12
CA SER A 255 22.37 8.98 -6.54
C SER A 255 22.94 10.18 -5.76
N GLU A 256 23.40 9.99 -4.53
CA GLU A 256 24.06 11.01 -3.71
C GLU A 256 25.42 11.46 -4.23
N ASP A 257 26.13 10.64 -5.00
CA ASP A 257 27.41 11.05 -5.60
C ASP A 257 27.23 12.17 -6.66
N ARG A 258 25.99 12.38 -7.15
CA ARG A 258 25.58 13.58 -7.91
C ARG A 258 25.01 14.71 -7.04
N ILE A 259 24.57 14.42 -5.83
CA ILE A 259 24.06 15.37 -4.82
C ILE A 259 25.21 15.99 -3.99
N SER A 260 26.36 15.32 -3.90
CA SER A 260 27.59 15.81 -3.24
C SER A 260 28.13 17.10 -3.87
N LYS A 261 27.74 17.40 -5.13
CA LYS A 261 28.03 18.66 -5.81
C LYS A 261 27.01 19.78 -5.55
N LEU A 262 25.92 19.50 -4.83
CA LEU A 262 24.81 20.45 -4.57
C LEU A 262 24.39 20.58 -3.10
N SER A 263 24.98 19.85 -2.15
CA SER A 263 24.55 19.91 -0.74
C SER A 263 25.70 19.76 0.27
N ARG A 264 26.50 20.82 0.41
CA ARG A 264 27.04 21.15 1.74
C ARG A 264 25.86 21.78 2.49
N ASP A 265 25.13 20.95 3.23
CA ASP A 265 24.44 21.27 4.50
C ASP A 265 23.31 20.23 4.78
N HIS A 266 23.58 19.32 5.73
CA HIS A 266 22.61 18.64 6.61
C HIS A 266 21.48 17.74 6.03
N THR A 267 21.80 16.69 5.26
CA THR A 267 20.82 15.61 4.97
C THR A 267 20.70 14.58 6.12
N GLY A 268 20.23 15.03 7.29
CA GLY A 268 20.00 14.19 8.49
C GLY A 268 18.67 13.41 8.45
N THR A 269 18.46 12.55 7.45
CA THR A 269 17.20 11.77 7.29
C THR A 269 17.21 10.40 8.00
N GLY A 270 18.39 9.93 8.43
CA GLY A 270 18.55 8.71 9.22
C GLY A 270 18.18 8.94 10.68
N VAL A 271 17.26 8.14 11.21
CA VAL A 271 16.98 8.09 12.65
C VAL A 271 17.64 6.84 13.20
N ASP A 272 18.57 7.00 14.14
CA ASP A 272 19.12 5.85 14.84
C ASP A 272 18.05 5.23 15.74
N ILE A 273 17.44 4.17 15.22
CA ILE A 273 16.44 3.37 15.93
C ILE A 273 17.08 2.26 16.77
N SER A 274 18.39 2.02 16.68
CA SER A 274 19.03 0.84 17.29
C SER A 274 18.79 0.77 18.81
N GLY A 275 18.89 1.92 19.49
CA GLY A 275 18.66 2.08 20.94
C GLY A 275 17.20 2.27 21.38
N TYR A 276 16.22 2.32 20.46
CA TYR A 276 14.83 2.58 20.83
C TYR A 276 14.14 1.35 21.46
N PRO A 277 13.33 1.54 22.52
CA PRO A 277 12.39 0.52 22.97
C PRO A 277 11.46 0.10 21.82
N TYR A 278 11.10 -1.18 21.77
CA TYR A 278 10.32 -1.73 20.66
C TYR A 278 9.00 -0.99 20.36
N PRO A 279 8.18 -0.59 21.37
CA PRO A 279 6.97 0.21 21.11
C PRO A 279 7.27 1.56 20.43
N LEU A 280 8.40 2.18 20.75
CA LEU A 280 8.84 3.43 20.14
C LEU A 280 9.30 3.23 18.69
N LYS A 281 9.90 2.07 18.38
CA LYS A 281 10.20 1.68 16.99
C LYS A 281 8.94 1.59 16.14
N VAL A 282 7.90 0.91 16.65
CA VAL A 282 6.60 0.79 15.98
C VAL A 282 5.96 2.17 15.79
N PHE A 283 6.00 3.02 16.82
CA PHE A 283 5.50 4.40 16.72
C PHE A 283 6.25 5.20 15.64
N THR A 284 7.58 5.10 15.61
CA THR A 284 8.43 5.78 14.63
C THR A 284 8.08 5.32 13.22
N PHE A 285 7.93 4.00 13.00
CA PHE A 285 7.49 3.44 11.71
C PHE A 285 6.14 3.97 11.25
N LEU A 286 5.16 4.02 12.14
CA LEU A 286 3.79 4.37 11.76
C LEU A 286 3.57 5.88 11.60
N TYR A 287 4.18 6.70 12.45
CA TYR A 287 3.76 8.09 12.63
C TYR A 287 4.86 9.14 12.43
N ARG A 288 6.13 8.75 12.20
CA ARG A 288 7.17 9.70 11.79
C ARG A 288 7.36 9.70 10.27
N PRO A 289 7.79 10.82 9.65
CA PRO A 289 8.09 12.13 10.24
C PRO A 289 6.86 12.85 10.82
N LEU A 290 7.08 13.59 11.91
CA LEU A 290 6.13 14.59 12.42
C LEU A 290 6.66 16.00 12.08
N PHE A 291 5.92 17.05 12.42
CA PHE A 291 6.29 18.45 12.14
C PHE A 291 7.65 18.89 12.73
N PHE A 292 8.27 18.09 13.59
CA PHE A 292 9.61 18.35 14.13
C PHE A 292 10.73 17.80 13.23
N ASP A 293 10.40 16.94 12.26
CA ASP A 293 11.32 16.26 11.34
C ASP A 293 11.26 16.87 9.92
N ILE A 294 10.93 18.17 9.80
CA ILE A 294 10.66 18.81 8.51
C ILE A 294 11.96 19.08 7.76
N ASN A 295 12.20 18.30 6.70
CA ASN A 295 13.30 18.48 5.75
C ASN A 295 12.79 18.80 4.33
N GLY A 296 11.78 19.68 4.21
CA GLY A 296 11.23 20.14 2.93
C GLY A 296 9.73 19.92 2.74
N ILE A 297 9.20 20.30 1.58
CA ILE A 297 7.75 20.32 1.29
C ILE A 297 7.13 18.91 1.38
N LEU A 298 7.84 17.87 0.91
CA LEU A 298 7.39 16.49 1.03
C LEU A 298 7.30 16.02 2.49
N ALA A 299 8.25 16.43 3.33
CA ALA A 299 8.23 16.11 4.74
C ALA A 299 7.05 16.78 5.47
N ILE A 300 6.63 17.99 5.05
CA ILE A 300 5.44 18.66 5.58
C ILE A 300 4.17 17.88 5.21
N LEU A 301 4.01 17.51 3.93
CA LEU A 301 2.86 16.73 3.48
C LEU A 301 2.79 15.36 4.18
N ALA A 302 3.94 14.70 4.33
CA ALA A 302 4.05 13.47 5.11
C ALA A 302 3.70 13.65 6.60
N SER A 303 4.12 14.76 7.21
CA SER A 303 3.82 15.05 8.62
C SER A 303 2.32 15.27 8.86
N ILE A 304 1.63 15.97 7.96
CA ILE A 304 0.18 16.16 8.03
C ILE A 304 -0.55 14.82 7.95
N GLU A 305 -0.19 13.99 6.97
CA GLU A 305 -0.79 12.66 6.80
C GLU A 305 -0.53 11.76 8.00
N ASN A 306 0.70 11.74 8.51
CA ASN A 306 1.05 10.97 9.70
C ASN A 306 0.30 11.43 10.94
N LEU A 307 0.08 12.73 11.10
CA LEU A 307 -0.78 13.25 12.17
C LEU A 307 -2.22 12.76 12.02
N ILE A 308 -2.78 12.76 10.81
CA ILE A 308 -4.13 12.23 10.55
C ILE A 308 -4.19 10.75 10.96
N LEU A 309 -3.21 9.93 10.53
CA LEU A 309 -3.14 8.51 10.89
C LEU A 309 -2.98 8.28 12.40
N LEU A 310 -2.20 9.13 13.08
CA LEU A 310 -2.04 9.10 14.53
C LEU A 310 -3.36 9.39 15.24
N LEU A 311 -4.07 10.45 14.84
CA LEU A 311 -5.36 10.82 15.41
C LEU A 311 -6.42 9.73 15.18
N LEU A 312 -6.44 9.12 13.98
CA LEU A 312 -7.34 8.00 13.68
C LEU A 312 -7.04 6.79 14.58
N THR A 313 -5.76 6.46 14.76
CA THR A 313 -5.36 5.31 15.58
C THR A 313 -5.63 5.58 17.07
N ALA A 314 -5.34 6.78 17.56
CA ALA A 314 -5.67 7.18 18.94
C ALA A 314 -7.18 7.08 19.20
N LYS A 315 -8.01 7.57 18.26
CA LYS A 315 -9.46 7.43 18.33
C LYS A 315 -9.90 5.96 18.28
N PHE A 316 -9.24 5.10 17.51
CA PHE A 316 -9.49 3.66 17.52
C PHE A 316 -9.15 3.02 18.87
N ILE A 317 -8.01 3.35 19.47
CA ILE A 317 -7.58 2.82 20.78
C ILE A 317 -8.56 3.21 21.89
N THR A 318 -9.01 4.47 21.93
CA THR A 318 -10.02 4.93 22.90
C THR A 318 -11.38 4.21 22.77
N LYS A 319 -11.62 3.53 21.65
CA LYS A 319 -12.84 2.78 21.35
C LYS A 319 -12.76 1.30 21.70
N ASN A 320 -11.78 0.93 22.52
CA ASN A 320 -11.51 -0.41 23.04
C ASN A 320 -11.29 -1.45 21.91
N PRO A 321 -10.05 -1.55 21.39
CA PRO A 321 -9.72 -2.40 20.24
C PRO A 321 -9.95 -3.89 20.54
N PHE A 322 -9.79 -4.32 21.80
CA PHE A 322 -10.04 -5.71 22.20
C PHE A 322 -11.51 -6.08 22.00
N LYS A 323 -12.44 -5.26 22.51
CA LYS A 323 -13.87 -5.48 22.30
C LYS A 323 -14.24 -5.50 20.82
N MET A 324 -13.60 -4.64 20.03
CA MET A 324 -13.82 -4.56 18.58
C MET A 324 -13.31 -5.80 17.86
N PHE A 325 -12.16 -6.34 18.26
CA PHE A 325 -11.60 -7.57 17.68
C PHE A 325 -12.53 -8.77 17.83
N PHE A 326 -13.13 -8.96 19.00
CA PHE A 326 -14.06 -10.06 19.23
C PHE A 326 -15.40 -9.89 18.49
N LYS A 327 -15.82 -8.66 18.25
CA LYS A 327 -17.03 -8.34 17.45
C LYS A 327 -16.78 -8.29 15.94
N GLY A 328 -15.53 -8.13 15.53
CA GLY A 328 -15.11 -8.06 14.14
C GLY A 328 -15.47 -9.31 13.36
N ASP A 329 -15.87 -9.13 12.11
CA ASP A 329 -15.97 -10.24 11.18
C ASP A 329 -14.57 -10.72 10.76
N TYR A 330 -14.55 -11.83 10.03
CA TYR A 330 -13.37 -12.37 9.36
C TYR A 330 -12.50 -11.30 8.69
N PHE A 331 -13.12 -10.39 7.94
CA PHE A 331 -12.41 -9.41 7.12
C PHE A 331 -11.72 -8.34 7.98
N PHE A 332 -12.40 -7.86 9.03
CA PHE A 332 -11.81 -6.95 10.02
C PHE A 332 -10.62 -7.60 10.74
N LYS A 333 -10.79 -8.82 11.25
CA LYS A 333 -9.72 -9.55 11.96
C LYS A 333 -8.50 -9.77 11.06
N SER A 334 -8.72 -10.18 9.82
CA SER A 334 -7.66 -10.39 8.83
C SER A 334 -6.92 -9.09 8.50
N SER A 335 -7.65 -8.00 8.29
CA SER A 335 -7.06 -6.68 8.02
C SER A 335 -6.21 -6.20 9.19
N LEU A 336 -6.67 -6.40 10.44
CA LEU A 336 -5.92 -6.07 11.65
C LEU A 336 -4.64 -6.89 11.76
N LEU A 337 -4.71 -8.20 11.54
CA LEU A 337 -3.52 -9.06 11.57
C LEU A 337 -2.50 -8.66 10.49
N PHE A 338 -2.96 -8.33 9.28
CA PHE A 338 -2.10 -7.88 8.20
C PHE A 338 -1.37 -6.57 8.55
N PHE A 339 -2.11 -5.59 9.09
CA PHE A 339 -1.54 -4.33 9.56
C PHE A 339 -0.51 -4.56 10.68
N LEU A 340 -0.84 -5.39 11.68
CA LEU A 340 0.06 -5.69 12.79
C LEU A 340 1.32 -6.42 12.34
N MET A 341 1.21 -7.43 11.48
CA MET A 341 2.38 -8.13 10.92
C MET A 341 3.34 -7.17 10.23
N GLY A 342 2.81 -6.23 9.43
CA GLY A 342 3.59 -5.17 8.80
C GLY A 342 4.26 -4.24 9.81
N ALA A 343 3.46 -3.60 10.66
CA ALA A 343 3.94 -2.61 11.62
C ALA A 343 5.00 -3.18 12.59
N LEU A 344 4.79 -4.41 13.07
CA LEU A 344 5.69 -5.08 14.01
C LEU A 344 7.00 -5.53 13.35
N THR A 345 6.94 -6.03 12.11
CA THR A 345 8.15 -6.54 11.43
C THR A 345 9.01 -5.41 10.86
N PHE A 346 8.40 -4.46 10.13
CA PHE A 346 9.15 -3.40 9.45
C PHE A 346 9.76 -2.38 10.41
N SER A 347 9.18 -2.19 11.60
CA SER A 347 9.74 -1.32 12.64
C SER A 347 11.09 -1.80 13.20
N LEU A 348 11.46 -3.06 12.99
CA LEU A 348 12.75 -3.61 13.44
C LEU A 348 13.90 -3.36 12.46
N ILE A 349 13.58 -3.04 11.20
CA ILE A 349 14.53 -3.08 10.09
C ILE A 349 14.86 -1.66 9.62
N LEU A 350 13.84 -0.82 9.45
CA LEU A 350 13.97 0.44 8.74
C LEU A 350 14.40 1.59 9.68
N GLY A 351 15.58 2.15 9.45
CA GLY A 351 16.07 3.36 10.14
C GLY A 351 15.90 4.66 9.34
N ASN A 352 15.53 4.59 8.06
CA ASN A 352 15.38 5.75 7.18
C ASN A 352 13.92 6.19 7.06
N LEU A 353 13.60 7.43 7.45
CA LEU A 353 12.23 7.97 7.43
C LEU A 353 11.59 7.97 6.04
N GLY A 354 12.37 8.20 4.98
CA GLY A 354 11.87 8.17 3.60
C GLY A 354 11.47 6.77 3.17
N ILE A 355 12.29 5.76 3.49
CA ILE A 355 11.98 4.36 3.20
C ILE A 355 10.77 3.90 4.03
N MET A 356 10.66 4.34 5.29
CA MET A 356 9.52 4.03 6.16
C MET A 356 8.20 4.55 5.58
N LEU A 357 8.18 5.78 5.05
CA LEU A 357 6.98 6.33 4.39
C LEU A 357 6.51 5.47 3.21
N ARG A 358 7.45 5.00 2.38
CA ARG A 358 7.15 4.13 1.23
C ARG A 358 6.64 2.76 1.66
N GLN A 359 7.34 2.10 2.58
CA GLN A 359 7.02 0.74 3.02
C GLN A 359 5.74 0.67 3.85
N LYS A 360 5.45 1.72 4.64
CA LYS A 360 4.20 1.82 5.38
C LYS A 360 2.97 1.87 4.47
N ASN A 361 3.10 2.45 3.27
CA ASN A 361 1.99 2.66 2.35
C ASN A 361 1.19 1.39 2.05
N MET A 362 1.84 0.23 2.05
CA MET A 362 1.24 -1.09 1.83
C MET A 362 0.21 -1.47 2.91
N PHE A 363 0.37 -0.96 4.13
CA PHE A 363 -0.45 -1.29 5.29
C PHE A 363 -1.49 -0.21 5.63
N ILE A 364 -1.33 1.00 5.08
CA ILE A 364 -2.26 2.12 5.34
C ILE A 364 -3.71 1.79 4.95
N PRO A 365 -4.02 1.18 3.79
CA PRO A 365 -5.40 0.81 3.48
C PRO A 365 -6.05 -0.10 4.53
N ALA A 366 -5.28 -1.04 5.10
CA ALA A 366 -5.77 -1.89 6.18
C ALA A 366 -6.02 -1.08 7.46
N LEU A 367 -5.11 -0.17 7.84
CA LEU A 367 -5.29 0.73 8.98
C LEU A 367 -6.55 1.61 8.84
N LEU A 368 -6.73 2.22 7.66
CA LEU A 368 -7.89 3.05 7.35
C LEU A 368 -9.18 2.23 7.45
N PHE A 369 -9.18 1.01 6.92
CA PHE A 369 -10.32 0.10 6.99
C PHE A 369 -10.70 -0.21 8.44
N ILE A 370 -9.73 -0.63 9.26
CA ILE A 370 -9.93 -0.99 10.67
C ILE A 370 -10.51 0.19 11.45
N CYS A 371 -9.95 1.39 11.28
CA CYS A 371 -10.41 2.58 11.99
C CYS A 371 -11.86 2.94 11.60
N LEU A 372 -12.14 3.04 10.30
CA LEU A 372 -13.47 3.46 9.84
C LEU A 372 -14.55 2.42 10.13
N TRP A 373 -14.25 1.13 9.92
CA TRP A 373 -15.17 0.04 10.28
C TRP A 373 -15.47 0.06 11.78
N SER A 374 -14.45 0.23 12.62
CA SER A 374 -14.63 0.34 14.07
C SER A 374 -15.53 1.51 14.46
N PHE A 375 -15.35 2.68 13.83
CA PHE A 375 -16.20 3.83 14.11
C PHE A 375 -17.64 3.63 13.64
N SER A 376 -17.84 2.99 12.49
CA SER A 376 -19.17 2.63 11.98
C SER A 376 -19.90 1.69 12.94
N ASN A 377 -19.23 0.61 13.39
CA ASN A 377 -19.81 -0.35 14.32
C ASN A 377 -20.19 0.30 15.66
N HIS A 378 -19.39 1.26 16.14
CA HIS A 378 -19.74 2.02 17.35
C HIS A 378 -20.99 2.89 17.17
N ILE A 379 -21.22 3.46 15.98
CA ILE A 379 -22.44 4.22 15.68
C ILE A 379 -23.64 3.27 15.64
N GLU A 380 -23.51 2.14 14.95
CA GLU A 380 -24.55 1.12 14.86
C GLU A 380 -24.99 0.61 16.23
N LEU A 381 -24.03 0.28 17.12
CA LEU A 381 -24.34 -0.16 18.49
C LEU A 381 -25.05 0.90 19.31
N LYS A 382 -24.78 2.20 19.09
CA LYS A 382 -25.48 3.28 19.77
C LYS A 382 -26.93 3.39 19.29
N ILE A 383 -27.17 3.28 17.99
CA ILE A 383 -28.51 3.30 17.41
C ILE A 383 -29.33 2.12 17.94
N GLN A 384 -28.79 0.92 17.91
CA GLN A 384 -29.47 -0.29 18.43
C GLN A 384 -29.79 -0.19 19.92
N ASN A 385 -28.92 0.41 20.73
CA ASN A 385 -29.18 0.60 22.15
C ASN A 385 -30.25 1.67 22.43
N GLN A 386 -30.33 2.71 21.58
CA GLN A 386 -31.38 3.72 21.67
C GLN A 386 -32.74 3.12 21.32
N GLU A 387 -32.83 2.34 20.25
CA GLU A 387 -34.06 1.64 19.85
C GLU A 387 -34.57 0.70 20.95
N LYS A 388 -33.67 -0.05 21.61
CA LYS A 388 -34.02 -0.93 22.73
C LYS A 388 -34.45 -0.21 24.02
N SER A 389 -34.16 1.08 24.16
CA SER A 389 -34.59 1.87 25.32
C SER A 389 -35.96 2.54 25.15
N ILE A 390 -36.50 2.50 23.93
CA ILE A 390 -37.80 3.07 23.55
C ILE A 390 -38.91 1.99 23.58
N ILE A 391 -38.51 0.71 23.59
CA ILE A 391 -39.36 -0.48 23.77
C ILE A 391 -39.29 -0.89 25.25
#